data_AF-A0A8T4RSJ8-F1
#
_entry.id   AF-A0A8T4RSJ8-F1
#
_cell.length_a   1.000
_cell.length_b   1.000
_cell.length_c   1.000
_cell.angle_alpha   90.00
_cell.angle_beta   90.00
_cell.angle_gamma   90.00
#
_symmetry.space_group_name_H-M   'P 1'
#
loop_
_entity.id
_entity.type
_entity.pdbx_description
1 polymer ?
#
loop_
_entity_poly.entity_id
_entity_poly.type
_entity_poly.pdbx_seq_one_letter_code
_entity_poly.pdbx_strand_id
1 'polypeptide(L)' 'MLNIELSKKGHWKTIELPNGVNIDVAKDGSITAIEIMRASKIFSGDVKKVIEQAKLLAA' A
#
# COMPACT_ATOMS: atom_id res chain seq x y z
N MET A 1 -10.81 -0.45 -1.48
CA MET A 1 -9.49 -0.40 -2.12
C MET A 1 -8.62 0.44 -1.21
N LEU A 2 -7.40 0.00 -0.90
CA LEU A 2 -6.45 0.76 -0.08
C LEU A 2 -5.24 1.07 -0.95
N ASN A 3 -4.83 2.34 -1.01
CA ASN A 3 -3.61 2.77 -1.67
C ASN A 3 -2.70 3.45 -0.66
N ILE A 4 -1.43 3.10 -0.68
CA ILE A 4 -0.38 3.64 0.17
C ILE A 4 0.69 4.22 -0.74
N GLU A 5 0.75 5.55 -0.83
CA GLU A 5 1.79 6.27 -1.55
C GLU A 5 3.04 6.38 -0.65
N LEU A 6 4.17 5.86 -1.12
CA LEU A 6 5.45 5.87 -0.41
C LEU A 6 6.37 6.99 -0.88
N SER A 7 6.24 7.42 -2.15
CA SER A 7 7.00 8.55 -2.68
C SER A 7 6.31 9.19 -3.87
N LYS A 8 6.55 10.50 -4.07
CA LYS A 8 6.06 11.28 -5.22
C LYS A 8 6.91 11.12 -6.49
N LYS A 9 7.72 10.06 -6.58
CA LYS A 9 8.52 9.80 -7.77
C LYS A 9 7.61 9.43 -8.94
N GLY A 10 8.10 9.64 -10.16
CA GLY A 10 7.35 9.28 -11.36
C GLY A 10 7.07 7.78 -11.46
N HIS A 11 5.82 7.42 -11.70
CA HIS A 11 5.41 6.05 -12.02
C HIS A 11 6.10 5.55 -13.30
N TRP A 12 6.51 4.29 -13.30
CA TRP A 12 7.05 3.61 -14.48
C TRP A 12 6.27 2.35 -14.83
N LYS A 13 6.10 1.45 -13.86
CA LYS A 13 5.43 0.17 -14.07
C LYS A 13 4.74 -0.28 -12.79
N THR A 14 3.62 -0.97 -12.97
CA THR A 14 2.93 -1.67 -11.89
C THR A 14 3.21 -3.17 -11.98
N ILE A 15 3.55 -3.78 -10.86
CA ILE A 15 3.67 -5.23 -10.70
C ILE A 15 2.39 -5.72 -10.04
N GLU A 16 1.61 -6.50 -10.78
CA GLU A 16 0.36 -7.09 -10.30
C GLU A 16 0.64 -8.49 -9.73
N LEU A 17 0.27 -8.68 -8.47
CA LEU A 17 0.36 -9.98 -7.80
C LEU A 17 -1.00 -10.70 -7.87
N PRO A 18 -1.01 -12.04 -7.96
CA PRO A 18 -2.25 -12.82 -8.13
C PRO A 18 -3.21 -12.72 -6.93
N ASN A 19 -2.75 -12.21 -5.79
CA ASN A 19 -3.57 -11.98 -4.60
C ASN A 19 -4.26 -10.59 -4.59
N GLY A 20 -4.16 -9.82 -5.68
CA GLY A 20 -4.78 -8.49 -5.79
C GLY A 20 -3.98 -7.38 -5.12
N VAL A 21 -2.68 -7.57 -4.91
CA VAL A 21 -1.76 -6.51 -4.51
C VAL A 21 -1.02 -6.00 -5.75
N ASN A 22 -1.02 -4.69 -5.92
CA ASN A 22 -0.32 -3.98 -6.98
C ASN A 22 0.82 -3.18 -6.35
N ILE A 23 2.01 -3.24 -6.96
CA ILE A 23 3.19 -2.51 -6.51
C ILE A 23 3.63 -1.59 -7.63
N ASP A 24 3.58 -0.29 -7.40
CA ASP A 24 4.06 0.71 -8.34
C ASP A 24 5.55 0.96 -8.16
N VAL A 25 6.26 0.99 -9.28
CA VAL A 25 7.72 1.12 -9.33
C VAL A 25 8.09 2.30 -10.23
N ALA A 26 9.08 3.07 -9.82
CA ALA A 26 9.71 4.12 -10.63
C ALA A 26 10.79 3.53 -11.55
N LYS A 27 11.28 4.35 -12.51
CA LYS A 27 12.31 3.95 -13.48
C LYS A 27 13.64 3.54 -12.85
N ASP A 28 13.93 4.03 -11.64
CA ASP A 28 15.12 3.68 -10.86
C ASP A 28 14.95 2.37 -10.06
N GLY A 29 13.80 1.70 -10.18
CA GLY A 29 13.48 0.47 -9.46
C GLY A 29 12.95 0.70 -8.05
N SER A 30 12.81 1.95 -7.59
CA SER A 30 12.23 2.24 -6.28
C SER A 30 10.71 2.07 -6.28
N ILE A 31 10.16 1.55 -5.18
CA ILE A 31 8.71 1.40 -5.00
C ILE A 31 8.12 2.77 -4.67
N THR A 32 7.07 3.16 -5.40
CA THR A 32 6.40 4.46 -5.23
C THR A 32 5.05 4.34 -4.54
N ALA A 33 4.33 3.23 -4.75
CA ALA A 33 3.06 2.98 -4.09
C ALA A 33 2.75 1.49 -3.98
N ILE A 34 1.85 1.14 -3.05
CA ILE A 34 1.27 -0.19 -2.91
C ILE A 34 -0.25 -0.04 -2.89
N GLU A 35 -0.93 -0.74 -3.78
CA GLU A 35 -2.38 -0.79 -3.85
C GLU A 35 -2.88 -2.21 -3.53
N ILE A 36 -3.88 -2.29 -2.66
CA ILE A 36 -4.51 -3.54 -2.24
C ILE A 36 -5.96 -3.54 -2.73
N MET A 37 -6.20 -4.33 -3.78
CA MET A 37 -7.54 -4.60 -4.29
C MET A 37 -8.36 -5.36 -3.24
N ARG A 38 -9.63 -4.99 -3.11
CA ARG A 38 -10.55 -5.61 -2.13
C ARG A 38 -10.00 -5.60 -0.70
N ALA A 39 -9.25 -4.55 -0.32
CA ALA A 39 -8.68 -4.38 1.01
C ALA A 39 -9.66 -4.68 2.17
N SER A 40 -10.95 -4.37 2.04
CA SER A 40 -11.97 -4.68 3.05
C SER A 40 -12.24 -6.17 3.27
N LYS A 41 -11.85 -7.05 2.33
CA LYS A 41 -11.91 -8.51 2.46
C LYS A 41 -10.62 -9.09 3.05
N ILE A 42 -9.50 -8.38 2.91
CA ILE A 42 -8.19 -8.78 3.46
C ILE A 42 -8.05 -8.27 4.89
N PHE A 43 -8.42 -7.02 5.11
CA PHE A 43 -8.52 -6.38 6.41
C PHE A 43 -9.98 -6.47 6.88
N SER A 44 -10.36 -7.59 7.48
CA SER A 44 -11.67 -7.77 8.11
C SER A 44 -11.60 -7.42 9.60
N GLY A 45 -12.18 -6.29 9.99
CA GLY A 45 -12.09 -5.74 11.35
C GLY A 45 -10.78 -4.98 11.63
N ASP A 46 -10.67 -4.35 12.80
CA ASP A 46 -9.44 -3.72 13.33
C ASP A 46 -8.92 -2.43 12.66
N VAL A 47 -9.74 -1.67 11.91
CA VAL A 47 -9.39 -0.27 11.52
C VAL A 47 -8.91 0.54 12.73
N LYS A 48 -9.57 0.35 13.89
CA LYS A 48 -9.17 0.95 15.16
C LYS A 48 -7.76 0.50 15.62
N LYS A 49 -7.45 -0.81 15.59
CA LYS A 49 -6.13 -1.31 16.00
C LYS A 49 -5.02 -0.91 15.03
N VAL A 50 -5.30 -0.87 13.72
CA VAL A 50 -4.37 -0.37 12.70
C VAL A 50 -4.04 1.10 12.96
N ILE A 51 -5.04 1.95 13.24
CA ILE A 51 -4.83 3.36 13.60
C ILE A 51 -4.09 3.51 14.93
N GLU A 52 -4.42 2.70 15.94
CA GLU A 52 -3.77 2.73 17.26
C GLU A 52 -2.28 2.35 17.18
N GLN A 53 -1.93 1.30 16.42
CA GLN A 53 -0.54 0.89 16.22
C GLN A 53 0.24 1.90 15.38
N ALA A 54 -0.37 2.50 14.34
CA ALA A 54 0.28 3.52 13.53
C ALA A 54 0.65 4.78 14.33
N LYS A 55 -0.19 5.18 15.31
CA LYS A 55 0.11 6.33 16.20
C LYS A 55 1.31 6.09 17.12
N LEU A 56 1.53 4.85 17.58
CA LEU A 56 2.65 4.51 18.45
C LEU A 56 4.02 4.59 17.75
N LEU A 57 4.04 4.40 16.44
CA LEU A 57 5.28 4.40 15.62
C LEU A 57 5.68 5.79 15.10
N ALA A 58 4.81 6.79 15.25
CA ALA A 58 5.04 8.17 14.80
C ALA A 58 5.48 9.13 15.95
N ALA A 59 5.75 8.60 17.15
CA ALA A 59 6.27 9.31 18.32
C ALA A 59 7.76 8.98 18.54
#